data_AF-A0A1B3ZFF1-F1
#
_entry.id   AF-A0A1B3ZFF1-F1
#
_cell.length_a   1.000
_cell.length_b   1.000
_cell.length_c   1.000
_cell.angle_alpha   90.00
_cell.angle_beta   90.00
_cell.angle_gamma   90.00
#
_symmetry.space_group_name_H-M   'P 1'
#
loop_
_entity.id
_entity.type
_entity.pdbx_description
1 polymer ?
#
loop_
_entity_poly.entity_id
_entity_poly.type
_entity_poly.pdbx_seq_one_letter_code
_entity_poly.pdbx_strand_id
1 'polypeptide(L)'
;MIRVSLLLAALALPAAPAAAADCKLGVMADLPVTMQNMRVSVPVKINDIETRLWLDSGAFFSVMPKAKAIELGLKIDAAPFGLRLIGIGGDSSPDLVTVRKFGIADRALTDVQFLVGGTDAGNGLIGRNLLALADTEFDLAGGSVKLIQPHDCRNMAIAYWAAGKPFFTAALEQEENPRDRKFRVTVRINGVAIDGEYDSGAPNTLLSRRAAEKAGIALNGPTVTPIRGIGGFGRRSMPGWTVPVESVAIGDETILKTRLDVIDGPITAGNGSPDMLIGADYMLAHHIYVARSQHRIYFTYSGGKAFRSAGAAPVSAASVGAPLPADIHPVAPVTNTTAPKTADEFARRASARMAQHAVADAIADLTQAITLAPDTADYYRDRALAYQTSGQRGLARTDIEHVLQLTPTDGALLRIRAILRLREGDRAGALADAEAAARATPATSLDMVPIANLLARFDQPARGIALLGPVIASHQEDSALPRLLNARCWLRAQAGVDLDAALDDCNRALKRAGKLPMFLDSRGLVQLRKGNPAAAIADYDAALEMDPRLAWSLYGRGLAKIALGQKDAGEADKAAAVAIYPGIVEEAKRFHVIP
;
A
#
# COMPACT_ATOMS: atom_id res chain seq x y z
N MET A 1 -70.35 -53.64 -40.41
CA MET A 1 -70.27 -52.98 -39.10
C MET A 1 -69.12 -51.98 -39.14
N ILE A 2 -69.45 -50.70 -39.13
CA ILE A 2 -68.52 -49.57 -39.23
C ILE A 2 -67.87 -49.37 -37.85
N ARG A 3 -66.54 -49.46 -37.74
CA ARG A 3 -65.79 -49.01 -36.56
C ARG A 3 -64.96 -47.80 -36.95
N VAL A 4 -65.45 -46.63 -36.53
CA VAL A 4 -64.77 -45.34 -36.60
C VAL A 4 -63.59 -45.37 -35.63
N SER A 5 -62.39 -45.10 -36.12
CA SER A 5 -61.19 -44.90 -35.29
C SER A 5 -61.09 -43.41 -34.96
N LEU A 6 -61.30 -43.04 -33.69
CA LEU A 6 -61.00 -41.70 -33.18
C LEU A 6 -59.49 -41.56 -32.97
N LEU A 7 -58.85 -40.70 -33.75
CA LEU A 7 -57.54 -40.13 -33.43
C LEU A 7 -57.74 -39.08 -32.31
N LEU A 8 -57.19 -39.33 -31.12
CA LEU A 8 -57.03 -38.29 -30.09
C LEU A 8 -55.79 -37.46 -30.45
N ALA A 9 -55.99 -36.24 -30.94
CA ALA A 9 -54.95 -35.24 -31.02
C ALA A 9 -54.68 -34.71 -29.60
N ALA A 10 -53.52 -35.05 -29.03
CA ALA A 10 -53.03 -34.43 -27.80
C ALA A 10 -52.61 -32.98 -28.13
N LEU A 11 -53.41 -32.00 -27.73
CA LEU A 11 -53.00 -30.60 -27.73
C LEU A 11 -51.82 -30.44 -26.76
N ALA A 12 -50.65 -30.15 -27.31
CA ALA A 12 -49.54 -29.61 -26.54
C ALA A 12 -49.93 -28.20 -26.06
N LEU A 13 -50.25 -28.08 -24.77
CA LEU A 13 -50.31 -26.79 -24.11
C LEU A 13 -48.92 -26.14 -24.18
N PRO A 14 -48.79 -24.87 -24.58
CA PRO A 14 -47.52 -24.17 -24.45
C PRO A 14 -47.20 -24.10 -22.96
N ALA A 15 -46.05 -24.63 -22.57
CA ALA A 15 -45.49 -24.39 -21.25
C ALA A 15 -45.38 -22.87 -21.09
N ALA A 16 -46.07 -22.32 -20.08
CA ALA A 16 -45.84 -20.95 -19.67
C ALA A 16 -44.33 -20.78 -19.43
N PRO A 17 -43.70 -19.69 -19.92
CA PRO A 17 -42.31 -19.43 -19.59
C PRO A 17 -42.23 -19.41 -18.06
N ALA A 18 -41.36 -20.24 -17.49
CA ALA A 18 -41.05 -20.19 -16.07
C ALA A 18 -40.74 -18.71 -15.76
N ALA A 19 -41.53 -18.10 -14.88
CA ALA A 19 -41.27 -16.75 -14.41
C ALA A 19 -39.79 -16.71 -13.99
N ALA A 20 -39.00 -15.86 -14.64
CA ALA A 20 -37.61 -15.66 -14.27
C ALA A 20 -37.60 -15.35 -12.76
N ALA A 21 -36.96 -16.23 -11.98
CA ALA A 21 -36.83 -16.00 -10.56
C ALA A 21 -36.13 -14.65 -10.37
N ASP A 22 -36.73 -13.74 -9.60
CA ASP A 22 -36.15 -12.43 -9.31
C ASP A 22 -34.76 -12.64 -8.68
N CYS A 23 -33.70 -12.16 -9.34
CA CYS A 23 -32.33 -12.22 -8.79
C CYS A 23 -32.30 -11.55 -7.40
N LYS A 24 -31.79 -12.28 -6.41
CA LYS A 24 -31.61 -11.78 -5.05
C LYS A 24 -30.13 -11.72 -4.71
N LEU A 25 -29.68 -10.56 -4.26
CA LEU A 25 -28.30 -10.33 -3.83
C LEU A 25 -28.27 -10.29 -2.30
N GLY A 26 -27.78 -11.37 -1.68
CA GLY A 26 -27.60 -11.45 -0.23
C GLY A 26 -26.24 -10.89 0.17
N VAL A 27 -26.19 -9.76 0.88
CA VAL A 27 -24.94 -9.22 1.43
C VAL A 27 -24.50 -10.09 2.61
N MET A 28 -23.42 -10.86 2.44
CA MET A 28 -22.85 -11.70 3.49
C MET A 28 -22.05 -10.88 4.50
N ALA A 29 -21.30 -9.90 4.01
CA ALA A 29 -20.52 -8.97 4.82
C ALA A 29 -20.34 -7.65 4.06
N ASP A 30 -20.39 -6.55 4.79
CA ASP A 30 -20.05 -5.20 4.31
C ASP A 30 -18.84 -4.69 5.09
N LEU A 31 -17.69 -4.71 4.43
CA LEU A 31 -16.41 -4.39 5.05
C LEU A 31 -16.18 -2.87 4.99
N PRO A 32 -16.05 -2.17 6.13
CA PRO A 32 -15.78 -0.73 6.16
C PRO A 32 -14.32 -0.48 5.77
N VAL A 33 -14.11 0.09 4.59
CA VAL A 33 -12.80 0.30 4.01
C VAL A 33 -12.29 1.72 4.24
N THR A 34 -11.02 1.84 4.58
CA THR A 34 -10.23 3.07 4.46
C THR A 34 -8.98 2.81 3.63
N MET A 35 -8.34 3.87 3.15
CA MET A 35 -7.10 3.79 2.39
C MET A 35 -5.90 4.12 3.29
N GLN A 36 -4.92 3.20 3.36
CA GLN A 36 -3.66 3.40 4.06
C GLN A 36 -2.51 3.32 3.06
N ASN A 37 -1.87 4.46 2.75
CA ASN A 37 -0.78 4.53 1.75
C ASN A 37 -1.16 3.87 0.40
N MET A 38 -2.31 4.24 -0.17
CA MET A 38 -2.88 3.65 -1.39
C MET A 38 -3.23 2.16 -1.29
N ARG A 39 -3.31 1.58 -0.09
CA ARG A 39 -3.78 0.20 0.10
C ARG A 39 -5.11 0.14 0.82
N VAL A 40 -5.96 -0.77 0.37
CA VAL A 40 -7.29 -1.00 0.94
C VAL A 40 -7.12 -1.61 2.33
N SER A 41 -7.70 -1.00 3.35
CA SER A 41 -7.55 -1.42 4.75
C SER A 41 -8.89 -1.52 5.46
N VAL A 42 -9.06 -2.55 6.27
CA VAL A 42 -10.25 -2.77 7.10
C VAL A 42 -9.89 -2.90 8.57
N PRO A 43 -10.74 -2.41 9.49
CA PRO A 43 -10.61 -2.71 10.91
C PRO A 43 -10.93 -4.18 11.17
N VAL A 44 -10.17 -4.80 12.06
CA VAL A 44 -10.39 -6.17 12.53
C VAL A 44 -10.12 -6.25 14.03
N LYS A 45 -10.59 -7.34 14.65
CA LYS A 45 -10.30 -7.68 16.03
C LYS A 45 -9.60 -9.03 16.09
N ILE A 46 -8.37 -9.07 16.61
CA ILE A 46 -7.59 -10.31 16.75
C ILE A 46 -7.43 -10.59 18.23
N ASN A 47 -8.05 -11.66 18.75
CA ASN A 47 -8.05 -11.99 20.18
C ASN A 47 -8.38 -10.79 21.08
N ASP A 48 -9.44 -10.05 20.71
CA ASP A 48 -9.91 -8.85 21.40
C ASP A 48 -9.03 -7.59 21.29
N ILE A 49 -7.93 -7.64 20.54
CA ILE A 49 -7.10 -6.48 20.20
C ILE A 49 -7.56 -5.93 18.86
N GLU A 50 -7.90 -4.64 18.82
CA GLU A 50 -8.23 -3.94 17.58
C GLU A 50 -6.97 -3.65 16.76
N THR A 51 -7.04 -3.93 15.47
CA THR A 51 -6.00 -3.57 14.52
C THR A 51 -6.63 -3.37 13.14
N ARG A 52 -5.80 -3.10 12.14
CA ARG A 52 -6.24 -3.01 10.74
C ARG A 52 -5.44 -3.97 9.90
N LEU A 53 -6.09 -4.62 8.95
CA LEU A 53 -5.43 -5.46 7.95
C LEU A 53 -5.70 -4.89 6.56
N TRP A 54 -4.78 -5.12 5.63
CA TRP A 54 -5.05 -4.83 4.23
C TRP A 54 -6.01 -5.85 3.63
N LEU A 55 -6.88 -5.43 2.72
CA LEU A 55 -7.58 -6.36 1.84
C LEU A 55 -6.74 -6.51 0.59
N ASP A 56 -6.26 -7.73 0.35
CA ASP A 56 -5.36 -8.01 -0.77
C ASP A 56 -5.97 -9.11 -1.63
N SER A 57 -6.61 -8.70 -2.72
CA SER A 57 -7.21 -9.62 -3.70
C SER A 57 -6.17 -10.37 -4.55
N GLY A 58 -4.92 -9.90 -4.60
CA GLY A 58 -3.80 -10.59 -5.23
C GLY A 58 -3.18 -11.69 -4.36
N ALA A 59 -3.34 -11.60 -3.05
CA ALA A 59 -2.85 -12.60 -2.10
C ALA A 59 -3.75 -13.85 -2.06
N PHE A 60 -3.17 -15.01 -2.34
CA PHE A 60 -3.90 -16.29 -2.30
C PHE A 60 -4.42 -16.64 -0.88
N PHE A 61 -3.75 -16.16 0.17
CA PHE A 61 -4.04 -16.47 1.56
C PHE A 61 -3.81 -15.26 2.46
N SER A 62 -4.46 -15.23 3.62
CA SER A 62 -4.20 -14.22 4.64
C SER A 62 -2.79 -14.37 5.22
N VAL A 63 -2.04 -13.27 5.26
CA VAL A 63 -0.64 -13.26 5.72
C VAL A 63 -0.45 -12.20 6.79
N MET A 64 0.40 -12.48 7.78
CA MET A 64 0.75 -11.56 8.85
C MET A 64 2.27 -11.47 9.03
N PRO A 65 2.86 -10.29 9.27
CA PRO A 65 4.28 -10.20 9.60
C PRO A 65 4.58 -10.87 10.93
N LYS A 66 5.76 -11.47 11.04
CA LYS A 66 6.24 -12.10 12.29
C LYS A 66 6.25 -11.12 13.48
N ALA A 67 6.68 -9.89 13.22
CA ALA A 67 6.68 -8.82 14.23
C ALA A 67 5.28 -8.55 14.80
N LYS A 68 4.23 -8.59 13.95
CA LYS A 68 2.85 -8.40 14.39
C LYS A 68 2.33 -9.62 15.15
N ALA A 69 2.63 -10.83 14.70
CA ALA A 69 2.24 -12.04 15.42
C ALA A 69 2.83 -12.06 16.86
N ILE A 70 4.08 -11.61 17.02
CA ILE A 70 4.72 -11.43 18.33
C ILE A 70 4.02 -10.34 19.15
N GLU A 71 3.74 -9.18 18.55
CA GLU A 71 3.04 -8.06 19.21
C GLU A 71 1.66 -8.48 19.75
N LEU A 72 0.92 -9.30 18.99
CA LEU A 72 -0.40 -9.80 19.36
C LEU A 72 -0.34 -11.03 20.30
N GLY A 73 0.86 -11.46 20.71
CA GLY A 73 1.04 -12.63 21.59
C GLY A 73 0.56 -13.94 20.98
N LEU A 74 0.55 -14.06 19.65
CA LEU A 74 0.08 -15.25 18.95
C LEU A 74 1.11 -16.37 19.01
N LYS A 75 0.62 -17.61 19.19
CA LYS A 75 1.47 -18.80 19.09
C LYS A 75 1.80 -19.07 17.62
N ILE A 76 3.08 -18.94 17.29
CA ILE A 76 3.62 -19.21 15.95
C ILE A 76 4.04 -20.68 15.89
N ASP A 77 3.39 -21.44 15.01
CA ASP A 77 3.67 -22.84 14.73
C ASP A 77 4.37 -22.98 13.36
N ALA A 78 5.06 -24.10 13.13
CA ALA A 78 5.66 -24.36 11.82
C ALA A 78 4.57 -24.57 10.76
N ALA A 79 4.72 -23.95 9.59
CA ALA A 79 3.85 -24.23 8.46
C ALA A 79 4.11 -25.65 7.89
N PRO A 80 3.16 -26.22 7.12
CA PRO A 80 3.35 -27.49 6.44
C PRO A 80 4.64 -27.52 5.60
N PHE A 81 5.36 -28.65 5.66
CA PHE A 81 6.60 -28.83 4.93
C PHE A 81 6.43 -28.56 3.43
N GLY A 82 7.35 -27.79 2.85
CA GLY A 82 7.36 -27.44 1.42
C GLY A 82 6.50 -26.24 1.04
N LEU A 83 5.71 -25.68 1.96
CA LEU A 83 4.97 -24.45 1.69
C LEU A 83 5.92 -23.27 1.53
N ARG A 84 5.71 -22.46 0.49
CA ARG A 84 6.50 -21.24 0.20
C ARG A 84 5.56 -20.08 -0.06
N LEU A 85 5.87 -18.93 0.53
CA LEU A 85 5.30 -17.65 0.11
C LEU A 85 6.16 -17.11 -1.03
N ILE A 86 5.53 -16.75 -2.15
CA ILE A 86 6.20 -16.21 -3.33
C ILE A 86 5.59 -14.85 -3.63
N GLY A 87 6.42 -13.82 -3.78
CA GLY A 87 6.00 -12.51 -4.23
C GLY A 87 7.09 -11.79 -5.02
N ILE A 88 6.91 -10.49 -5.24
CA ILE A 88 7.86 -9.62 -5.95
C ILE A 88 9.27 -9.68 -5.32
N GLY A 89 9.35 -9.76 -3.99
CA GLY A 89 10.60 -9.81 -3.25
C GLY A 89 11.29 -11.18 -3.28
N GLY A 90 10.75 -12.15 -4.01
CA GLY A 90 11.19 -13.54 -4.04
C GLY A 90 10.37 -14.42 -3.12
N ASP A 91 10.98 -15.50 -2.65
CA ASP A 91 10.30 -16.54 -1.90
C ASP A 91 10.79 -16.62 -0.44
N SER A 92 9.90 -17.08 0.45
CA SER A 92 10.20 -17.29 1.86
C SER A 92 9.43 -18.50 2.40
N SER A 93 9.99 -19.14 3.42
CA SER A 93 9.26 -20.19 4.16
C SER A 93 8.37 -19.49 5.19
N PRO A 94 7.04 -19.70 5.16
CA PRO A 94 6.15 -19.16 6.17
C PRO A 94 6.18 -20.01 7.44
N ASP A 95 5.87 -19.36 8.56
CA ASP A 95 5.30 -19.99 9.74
C ASP A 95 3.75 -19.96 9.62
N LEU A 96 3.03 -20.49 10.60
CA LEU A 96 1.56 -20.49 10.65
C LEU A 96 1.09 -20.00 12.02
N VAL A 97 0.03 -19.20 12.06
CA VAL A 97 -0.72 -18.90 13.29
C VAL A 97 -2.18 -19.23 13.09
N THR A 98 -2.83 -19.69 14.16
CA THR A 98 -4.29 -19.85 14.20
C THR A 98 -4.86 -18.81 15.16
N VAL A 99 -5.61 -17.85 14.60
CA VAL A 99 -6.33 -16.83 15.36
C VAL A 99 -7.63 -17.43 15.85
N ARG A 100 -7.74 -17.65 17.16
CA ARG A 100 -8.92 -18.29 17.78
C ARG A 100 -10.18 -17.44 17.63
N LYS A 101 -10.05 -16.12 17.78
CA LYS A 101 -11.16 -15.17 17.65
C LYS A 101 -10.77 -14.04 16.70
N PHE A 102 -11.34 -14.07 15.51
CA PHE A 102 -11.10 -13.08 14.46
C PHE A 102 -12.40 -12.32 14.15
N GLY A 103 -12.50 -11.08 14.63
CA GLY A 103 -13.60 -10.18 14.32
C GLY A 103 -13.33 -9.40 13.04
N ILE A 104 -14.31 -9.35 12.14
CA ILE A 104 -14.27 -8.53 10.93
C ILE A 104 -15.70 -8.06 10.59
N ALA A 105 -15.85 -6.75 10.35
CA ALA A 105 -17.17 -6.12 10.24
C ALA A 105 -18.07 -6.50 11.44
N ASP A 106 -19.28 -6.98 11.18
CA ASP A 106 -20.25 -7.45 12.18
C ASP A 106 -20.08 -8.94 12.56
N ARG A 107 -19.02 -9.60 12.08
CA ARG A 107 -18.84 -11.06 12.21
C ARG A 107 -17.66 -11.42 13.10
N ALA A 108 -17.82 -12.51 13.84
CA ALA A 108 -16.74 -13.17 14.56
C ALA A 108 -16.50 -14.56 13.96
N LEU A 109 -15.31 -14.75 13.40
CA LEU A 109 -14.83 -16.02 12.89
C LEU A 109 -13.97 -16.71 13.94
N THR A 110 -13.94 -18.04 13.91
CA THR A 110 -13.13 -18.86 14.81
C THR A 110 -12.08 -19.62 14.03
N ASP A 111 -10.92 -19.83 14.66
CA ASP A 111 -9.81 -20.64 14.13
C ASP A 111 -9.34 -20.22 12.72
N VAL A 112 -9.25 -18.91 12.49
CA VAL A 112 -8.78 -18.35 11.22
C VAL A 112 -7.26 -18.47 11.14
N GLN A 113 -6.77 -19.14 10.10
CA GLN A 113 -5.34 -19.30 9.87
C GLN A 113 -4.73 -18.12 9.12
N PHE A 114 -3.54 -17.72 9.54
CA PHE A 114 -2.68 -16.78 8.81
C PHE A 114 -1.32 -17.41 8.59
N LEU A 115 -0.79 -17.27 7.37
CA LEU A 115 0.62 -17.52 7.15
C LEU A 115 1.41 -16.39 7.79
N VAL A 116 2.52 -16.72 8.45
CA VAL A 116 3.38 -15.73 9.12
C VAL A 116 4.70 -15.63 8.39
N GLY A 117 4.99 -14.46 7.86
CA GLY A 117 6.21 -14.22 7.12
C GLY A 117 6.07 -13.07 6.14
N GLY A 118 7.18 -12.75 5.46
CA GLY A 118 7.22 -11.64 4.53
C GLY A 118 7.13 -10.27 5.19
N THR A 119 7.05 -9.25 4.34
CA THR A 119 7.66 -7.93 4.61
C THR A 119 6.79 -6.77 4.16
N ASP A 120 5.78 -7.06 3.33
CA ASP A 120 4.90 -6.06 2.71
C ASP A 120 3.44 -6.38 2.99
N ALA A 121 3.12 -6.54 4.27
CA ALA A 121 1.74 -6.75 4.72
C ALA A 121 1.27 -5.67 5.71
N GLY A 122 2.08 -4.66 6.04
CA GLY A 122 1.73 -3.68 7.08
C GLY A 122 1.53 -4.36 8.45
N ASN A 123 0.29 -4.38 8.96
CA ASN A 123 -0.11 -5.14 10.15
C ASN A 123 -0.57 -6.58 9.82
N GLY A 124 -0.59 -6.95 8.55
CA GLY A 124 -1.14 -8.16 7.98
C GLY A 124 -2.20 -7.85 6.93
N LEU A 125 -2.55 -8.86 6.16
CA LEU A 125 -3.52 -8.78 5.08
C LEU A 125 -4.49 -9.94 5.12
N ILE A 126 -5.65 -9.72 4.51
CA ILE A 126 -6.71 -10.67 4.28
C ILE A 126 -6.66 -11.02 2.80
N GLY A 127 -6.39 -12.30 2.51
CA GLY A 127 -6.29 -12.80 1.14
C GLY A 127 -7.58 -13.44 0.64
N ARG A 128 -7.47 -14.09 -0.51
CA ARG A 128 -8.57 -14.77 -1.21
C ARG A 128 -9.20 -15.92 -0.45
N ASN A 129 -8.48 -16.55 0.48
CA ASN A 129 -9.06 -17.54 1.40
C ASN A 129 -10.29 -17.01 2.18
N LEU A 130 -10.40 -15.69 2.37
CA LEU A 130 -11.58 -15.03 2.93
C LEU A 130 -12.30 -14.13 1.91
N LEU A 131 -11.56 -13.37 1.09
CA LEU A 131 -12.14 -12.43 0.13
C LEU A 131 -12.90 -13.09 -1.02
N ALA A 132 -12.56 -14.34 -1.35
CA ALA A 132 -13.16 -15.08 -2.47
C ALA A 132 -14.19 -16.13 -2.01
N LEU A 133 -14.72 -16.03 -0.79
CA LEU A 133 -15.78 -16.91 -0.29
C LEU A 133 -17.09 -16.75 -1.07
N ALA A 134 -17.35 -15.55 -1.61
CA ALA A 134 -18.54 -15.18 -2.38
C ALA A 134 -18.18 -14.27 -3.57
N ASP A 135 -19.18 -13.71 -4.26
CA ASP A 135 -18.93 -12.61 -5.20
C ASP A 135 -18.43 -11.39 -4.41
N THR A 136 -17.57 -10.57 -5.03
CA THR A 136 -16.90 -9.47 -4.34
C THR A 136 -17.22 -8.16 -5.04
N GLU A 137 -17.71 -7.19 -4.29
CA GLU A 137 -17.96 -5.83 -4.75
C GLU A 137 -16.95 -4.88 -4.11
N PHE A 138 -16.25 -4.10 -4.92
CA PHE A 138 -15.31 -3.06 -4.51
C PHE A 138 -15.89 -1.69 -4.84
N ASP A 139 -16.28 -0.95 -3.82
CA ASP A 139 -16.61 0.48 -3.87
C ASP A 139 -15.62 1.23 -2.97
N LEU A 140 -14.37 1.30 -3.42
CA LEU A 140 -13.29 1.89 -2.61
C LEU A 140 -13.49 3.40 -2.40
N ALA A 141 -14.11 4.09 -3.38
CA ALA A 141 -14.44 5.51 -3.29
C ALA A 141 -15.56 5.78 -2.26
N GLY A 142 -16.55 4.89 -2.16
CA GLY A 142 -17.57 4.89 -1.11
C GLY A 142 -17.08 4.29 0.23
N GLY A 143 -15.88 3.71 0.26
CA GLY A 143 -15.28 3.13 1.45
C GLY A 143 -15.93 1.82 1.88
N SER A 144 -16.26 0.95 0.92
CA SER A 144 -16.89 -0.35 1.17
C SER A 144 -16.33 -1.44 0.26
N VAL A 145 -16.16 -2.64 0.83
CA VAL A 145 -16.01 -3.88 0.06
C VAL A 145 -17.05 -4.87 0.56
N LYS A 146 -17.88 -5.43 -0.33
CA LYS A 146 -18.96 -6.35 0.06
C LYS A 146 -18.67 -7.75 -0.44
N LEU A 147 -18.99 -8.74 0.40
CA LEU A 147 -19.11 -10.13 0.00
C LEU A 147 -20.59 -10.43 -0.24
N ILE A 148 -20.93 -10.86 -1.45
CA ILE A 148 -22.32 -10.98 -1.91
C ILE A 148 -22.58 -12.39 -2.39
N GLN A 149 -23.66 -12.98 -1.90
CA GLN A 149 -24.19 -14.26 -2.34
C GLN A 149 -25.32 -14.02 -3.34
N PRO A 150 -25.09 -14.22 -4.65
CA PRO A 150 -26.17 -14.15 -5.62
C PRO A 150 -27.06 -15.41 -5.55
N HIS A 151 -28.36 -15.21 -5.68
CA HIS A 151 -29.37 -16.27 -5.83
C HIS A 151 -30.19 -16.00 -7.09
N ASP A 152 -30.24 -16.99 -7.98
CA ASP A 152 -30.99 -16.95 -9.25
C ASP A 152 -30.59 -15.81 -10.22
N CYS A 153 -29.36 -15.31 -10.12
CA CYS A 153 -28.88 -14.17 -10.89
C CYS A 153 -28.18 -14.52 -12.22
N ARG A 154 -28.15 -15.77 -12.68
CA ARG A 154 -27.23 -16.21 -13.78
C ARG A 154 -27.34 -15.39 -15.07
N ASN A 155 -28.55 -14.94 -15.41
CA ASN A 155 -28.82 -14.21 -16.66
C ASN A 155 -29.12 -12.71 -16.40
N MET A 156 -28.62 -12.16 -15.29
CA MET A 156 -28.87 -10.76 -14.93
C MET A 156 -27.58 -9.98 -14.81
N ALA A 157 -27.59 -8.73 -15.29
CA ALA A 157 -26.44 -7.83 -15.17
C ALA A 157 -26.40 -7.29 -13.75
N ILE A 158 -25.40 -7.74 -12.97
CA ILE A 158 -25.22 -7.35 -11.58
C ILE A 158 -24.44 -6.02 -11.53
N ALA A 159 -25.09 -4.96 -12.02
CA ALA A 159 -24.61 -3.57 -12.03
C ALA A 159 -25.64 -2.61 -11.40
N TYR A 160 -26.29 -3.07 -10.33
CA TYR A 160 -27.46 -2.41 -9.73
C TYR A 160 -27.17 -0.98 -9.23
N TRP A 161 -25.92 -0.68 -8.86
CA TRP A 161 -25.50 0.65 -8.40
C TRP A 161 -25.47 1.69 -9.53
N ALA A 162 -25.34 1.24 -10.78
CA ALA A 162 -25.28 2.14 -11.95
C ALA A 162 -26.59 2.91 -12.15
N ALA A 163 -27.70 2.46 -11.57
CA ALA A 163 -29.00 3.13 -11.59
C ALA A 163 -29.45 3.54 -13.01
N GLY A 164 -29.25 2.65 -13.99
CA GLY A 164 -29.60 2.88 -15.40
C GLY A 164 -28.54 3.64 -16.22
N LYS A 165 -27.42 4.04 -15.60
CA LYS A 165 -26.27 4.58 -16.34
C LYS A 165 -25.49 3.46 -17.04
N PRO A 166 -24.74 3.78 -18.11
CA PRO A 166 -23.85 2.82 -18.74
C PRO A 166 -22.85 2.24 -17.74
N PHE A 167 -22.56 0.96 -17.90
CA PHE A 167 -21.49 0.25 -17.20
C PHE A 167 -20.72 -0.58 -18.23
N PHE A 168 -19.53 -1.02 -17.83
CA PHE A 168 -18.64 -1.83 -18.62
C PHE A 168 -18.63 -3.26 -18.10
N THR A 169 -18.25 -4.19 -18.97
CA THR A 169 -18.05 -5.58 -18.59
C THR A 169 -16.67 -6.07 -18.98
N ALA A 170 -16.14 -7.03 -18.22
CA ALA A 170 -14.97 -7.80 -18.59
C ALA A 170 -15.22 -9.29 -18.32
N ALA A 171 -14.66 -10.16 -19.16
CA ALA A 171 -14.69 -11.60 -18.91
C ALA A 171 -13.76 -11.93 -17.74
N LEU A 172 -14.28 -12.61 -16.71
CA LEU A 172 -13.45 -13.17 -15.64
C LEU A 172 -12.88 -14.49 -16.16
N GLU A 173 -11.55 -14.61 -16.15
CA GLU A 173 -10.88 -15.82 -16.64
C GLU A 173 -11.30 -17.06 -15.84
N GLN A 174 -11.45 -18.19 -16.53
CA GLN A 174 -11.73 -19.46 -15.88
C GLN A 174 -10.45 -20.00 -15.23
N GLU A 175 -10.57 -20.43 -13.99
CA GLU A 175 -9.42 -20.87 -13.21
C GLU A 175 -9.13 -22.35 -13.41
N GLU A 176 -7.86 -22.68 -13.64
CA GLU A 176 -7.40 -24.07 -13.65
C GLU A 176 -7.50 -24.73 -12.26
N ASN A 177 -7.37 -23.94 -11.19
CA ASN A 177 -7.49 -24.40 -9.81
C ASN A 177 -8.67 -23.70 -9.10
N PRO A 178 -9.80 -24.39 -8.87
CA PRO A 178 -10.99 -23.78 -8.25
C PRO A 178 -10.81 -23.35 -6.78
N ARG A 179 -9.63 -23.60 -6.18
CA ARG A 179 -9.28 -23.19 -4.81
C ARG A 179 -8.56 -21.85 -4.71
N ASP A 180 -7.98 -21.31 -5.78
CA ASP A 180 -7.21 -20.05 -5.72
C ASP A 180 -8.09 -18.81 -5.97
N ARG A 181 -9.21 -18.96 -6.69
CA ARG A 181 -10.28 -17.95 -6.87
C ARG A 181 -9.81 -16.57 -7.34
N LYS A 182 -8.83 -16.54 -8.25
CA LYS A 182 -8.14 -15.33 -8.75
C LYS A 182 -9.07 -14.34 -9.44
N PHE A 183 -8.76 -13.05 -9.30
CA PHE A 183 -9.50 -11.97 -9.94
C PHE A 183 -8.88 -11.58 -11.30
N ARG A 184 -8.86 -12.52 -12.25
CA ARG A 184 -8.14 -12.35 -13.52
C ARG A 184 -9.01 -11.93 -14.69
N VAL A 185 -8.44 -11.04 -15.50
CA VAL A 185 -9.05 -10.53 -16.73
C VAL A 185 -7.99 -10.37 -17.81
N THR A 186 -8.41 -10.49 -19.06
CA THR A 186 -7.57 -10.07 -20.18
C THR A 186 -7.53 -8.55 -20.27
N VAL A 187 -6.32 -7.99 -20.34
CA VAL A 187 -6.07 -6.56 -20.55
C VAL A 187 -5.38 -6.37 -21.89
N ARG A 188 -5.69 -5.28 -22.61
CA ARG A 188 -4.95 -4.90 -23.82
C ARG A 188 -4.13 -3.64 -23.58
N ILE A 189 -2.80 -3.76 -23.69
CA ILE A 189 -1.87 -2.64 -23.64
C ILE A 189 -1.40 -2.33 -25.04
N ASN A 190 -1.64 -1.13 -25.54
CA ASN A 190 -1.35 -0.74 -26.92
C ASN A 190 -1.91 -1.76 -27.94
N GLY A 191 -3.09 -2.33 -27.66
CA GLY A 191 -3.74 -3.37 -28.47
C GLY A 191 -3.27 -4.81 -28.23
N VAL A 192 -2.15 -5.03 -27.52
CA VAL A 192 -1.59 -6.35 -27.22
C VAL A 192 -2.26 -6.96 -25.99
N ALA A 193 -2.82 -8.16 -26.13
CA ALA A 193 -3.44 -8.89 -25.03
C ALA A 193 -2.39 -9.45 -24.05
N ILE A 194 -2.66 -9.24 -22.76
CA ILE A 194 -1.89 -9.70 -21.60
C ILE A 194 -2.83 -10.10 -20.46
N ASP A 195 -2.33 -10.87 -19.51
CA ASP A 195 -3.10 -11.32 -18.34
C ASP A 195 -3.01 -10.30 -17.20
N GLY A 196 -4.14 -9.73 -16.79
CA GLY A 196 -4.25 -8.80 -15.66
C GLY A 196 -4.92 -9.43 -14.45
N GLU A 197 -4.53 -8.99 -13.25
CA GLU A 197 -5.11 -9.44 -11.99
C GLU A 197 -5.46 -8.25 -11.11
N TYR A 198 -6.71 -8.16 -10.64
CA TYR A 198 -7.13 -7.13 -9.69
C TYR A 198 -6.48 -7.38 -8.33
N ASP A 199 -5.70 -6.41 -7.88
CA ASP A 199 -4.92 -6.49 -6.65
C ASP A 199 -5.11 -5.22 -5.82
N SER A 200 -6.04 -5.28 -4.86
CA SER A 200 -6.30 -4.21 -3.90
C SER A 200 -5.16 -3.99 -2.89
N GLY A 201 -4.20 -4.92 -2.81
CA GLY A 201 -2.97 -4.81 -2.03
C GLY A 201 -1.86 -4.07 -2.78
N ALA A 202 -1.94 -3.99 -4.11
CA ALA A 202 -1.02 -3.21 -4.95
C ALA A 202 -1.41 -1.71 -4.94
N PRO A 203 -0.52 -0.81 -4.48
CA PRO A 203 -0.85 0.62 -4.41
C PRO A 203 -0.97 1.28 -5.79
N ASN A 204 -0.15 0.83 -6.75
CA ASN A 204 -0.18 1.27 -8.14
C ASN A 204 -0.36 0.06 -9.06
N THR A 205 -0.93 0.30 -10.21
CA THR A 205 -0.98 -0.65 -11.32
C THR A 205 0.43 -0.90 -11.86
N LEU A 206 0.79 -2.18 -12.00
CA LEU A 206 2.16 -2.62 -12.28
C LEU A 206 2.21 -3.62 -13.44
N LEU A 207 3.07 -3.37 -14.41
CA LEU A 207 3.36 -4.27 -15.55
C LEU A 207 4.67 -5.02 -15.36
N SER A 208 4.71 -6.28 -15.81
CA SER A 208 5.97 -7.01 -15.98
C SER A 208 6.80 -6.40 -17.12
N ARG A 209 8.14 -6.48 -17.03
CA ARG A 209 9.02 -6.06 -18.14
C ARG A 209 8.63 -6.76 -19.45
N ARG A 210 8.38 -8.07 -19.39
CA ARG A 210 8.00 -8.88 -20.55
C ARG A 210 6.73 -8.36 -21.20
N ALA A 211 5.71 -8.03 -20.42
CA ALA A 211 4.44 -7.51 -20.92
C ALA A 211 4.62 -6.12 -21.56
N ALA A 212 5.41 -5.25 -20.92
CA ALA A 212 5.72 -3.92 -21.45
C ALA A 212 6.46 -4.01 -22.80
N GLU A 213 7.49 -4.85 -22.89
CA GLU A 213 8.25 -5.08 -24.13
C GLU A 213 7.38 -5.69 -25.23
N LYS A 214 6.54 -6.67 -24.88
CA LYS A 214 5.57 -7.29 -25.81
C LYS A 214 4.56 -6.26 -26.35
N ALA A 215 4.18 -5.28 -25.53
CA ALA A 215 3.30 -4.17 -25.91
C ALA A 215 4.02 -3.00 -26.60
N GLY A 216 5.32 -3.15 -26.94
CA GLY A 216 6.10 -2.16 -27.66
C GLY A 216 6.49 -0.94 -26.81
N ILE A 217 6.49 -1.04 -25.48
CA ILE A 217 6.83 0.07 -24.59
C ILE A 217 8.34 0.11 -24.36
N ALA A 218 8.97 1.23 -24.74
CA ALA A 218 10.40 1.46 -24.51
C ALA A 218 10.67 1.87 -23.05
N LEU A 219 11.63 1.20 -22.39
CA LEU A 219 12.00 1.45 -20.99
C LEU A 219 13.19 2.43 -20.81
N ASN A 220 13.74 2.96 -21.90
CA ASN A 220 14.92 3.84 -21.92
C ASN A 220 14.66 5.18 -22.64
N GLY A 221 13.39 5.56 -22.82
CA GLY A 221 13.00 6.82 -23.46
C GLY A 221 13.17 8.05 -22.55
N PRO A 222 13.18 9.27 -23.12
CA PRO A 222 13.40 10.51 -22.36
C PRO A 222 12.27 10.85 -21.38
N THR A 223 11.08 10.27 -21.57
CA THR A 223 9.89 10.45 -20.71
C THR A 223 9.72 9.31 -19.70
N VAL A 224 10.67 8.36 -19.66
CA VAL A 224 10.71 7.26 -18.69
C VAL A 224 11.38 7.75 -17.41
N THR A 225 10.75 7.46 -16.28
CA THR A 225 11.27 7.87 -14.96
C THR A 225 11.62 6.63 -14.15
N PRO A 226 12.88 6.42 -13.75
CA PRO A 226 13.23 5.35 -12.83
C PRO A 226 12.46 5.49 -11.51
N ILE A 227 11.92 4.38 -10.99
CA ILE A 227 11.31 4.35 -9.66
C ILE A 227 12.20 3.57 -8.70
N ARG A 228 12.29 4.08 -7.46
CA ARG A 228 13.05 3.41 -6.40
C ARG A 228 12.30 2.17 -5.97
N GLY A 229 12.91 1.00 -6.23
CA GLY A 229 12.63 -0.28 -5.58
C GLY A 229 11.14 -0.63 -5.40
N ILE A 230 10.60 -1.43 -6.32
CA ILE A 230 9.30 -2.08 -6.18
C ILE A 230 9.46 -3.24 -5.19
N GLY A 231 8.69 -3.19 -4.11
CA GLY A 231 8.68 -4.19 -3.05
C GLY A 231 7.46 -5.10 -3.12
N GLY A 232 7.48 -6.14 -2.33
CA GLY A 232 6.36 -7.05 -2.09
C GLY A 232 6.79 -8.14 -1.11
N PHE A 233 6.08 -9.26 -1.09
CA PHE A 233 6.51 -10.40 -0.27
C PHE A 233 7.89 -10.93 -0.70
N GLY A 234 8.81 -11.02 0.27
CA GLY A 234 10.15 -11.56 0.11
C GLY A 234 11.23 -10.54 0.52
N ARG A 235 12.50 -10.90 0.35
CA ARG A 235 13.64 -10.14 0.90
C ARG A 235 14.21 -9.10 -0.07
N ARG A 236 13.80 -9.14 -1.33
CA ARG A 236 14.33 -8.29 -2.40
C ARG A 236 13.38 -7.17 -2.74
N SER A 237 13.95 -6.11 -3.30
CA SER A 237 13.20 -5.09 -4.02
C SER A 237 13.76 -5.04 -5.43
N MET A 238 12.88 -4.86 -6.41
CA MET A 238 13.22 -4.90 -7.82
C MET A 238 13.25 -3.47 -8.37
N PRO A 239 14.20 -3.11 -9.25
CA PRO A 239 14.14 -1.83 -9.93
C PRO A 239 12.91 -1.78 -10.86
N GLY A 240 12.56 -0.57 -11.27
CA GLY A 240 11.46 -0.37 -12.19
C GLY A 240 11.43 1.04 -12.76
N TRP A 241 10.42 1.29 -13.59
CA TRP A 241 10.22 2.56 -14.27
C TRP A 241 8.75 2.95 -14.31
N THR A 242 8.46 4.24 -14.25
CA THR A 242 7.17 4.77 -14.70
C THR A 242 7.31 5.15 -16.18
N VAL A 243 6.44 4.60 -17.02
CA VAL A 243 6.49 4.74 -18.49
C VAL A 243 5.19 5.32 -19.03
N PRO A 244 5.22 6.08 -20.14
CA PRO A 244 4.00 6.46 -20.86
C PRO A 244 3.40 5.23 -21.57
N VAL A 245 2.07 5.19 -21.63
CA VAL A 245 1.30 4.13 -22.29
C VAL A 245 0.19 4.78 -23.12
N GLU A 246 0.07 4.39 -24.39
CA GLU A 246 -0.87 5.01 -25.33
C GLU A 246 -2.30 4.57 -25.05
N SER A 247 -2.52 3.27 -24.83
CA SER A 247 -3.84 2.75 -24.47
C SER A 247 -3.77 1.55 -23.52
N VAL A 248 -4.74 1.50 -22.61
CA VAL A 248 -5.03 0.40 -21.70
C VAL A 248 -6.50 0.08 -21.84
N ALA A 249 -6.85 -1.11 -22.29
CA ALA A 249 -8.24 -1.55 -22.37
C ALA A 249 -8.50 -2.73 -21.44
N ILE A 250 -9.54 -2.62 -20.60
CA ILE A 250 -10.00 -3.65 -19.68
C ILE A 250 -11.46 -3.89 -20.02
N GLY A 251 -11.78 -5.07 -20.56
CA GLY A 251 -13.12 -5.33 -21.07
C GLY A 251 -13.55 -4.29 -22.11
N ASP A 252 -14.68 -3.65 -21.86
CA ASP A 252 -15.27 -2.63 -22.75
C ASP A 252 -14.74 -1.20 -22.52
N GLU A 253 -13.91 -0.97 -21.50
CA GLU A 253 -13.31 0.35 -21.23
C GLU A 253 -11.94 0.48 -21.91
N THR A 254 -11.66 1.67 -22.46
CA THR A 254 -10.31 2.03 -22.95
C THR A 254 -9.86 3.37 -22.37
N ILE A 255 -8.74 3.36 -21.65
CA ILE A 255 -8.08 4.54 -21.10
C ILE A 255 -6.89 4.88 -22.00
N LEU A 256 -6.81 6.14 -22.41
CA LEU A 256 -5.79 6.63 -23.34
C LEU A 256 -4.75 7.51 -22.62
N LYS A 257 -3.52 7.54 -23.15
CA LYS A 257 -2.45 8.47 -22.77
C LYS A 257 -2.19 8.51 -21.26
N THR A 258 -1.91 7.35 -20.69
CA THR A 258 -1.67 7.20 -19.26
C THR A 258 -0.20 6.91 -18.96
N ARG A 259 0.12 6.71 -17.67
CA ARG A 259 1.43 6.25 -17.20
C ARG A 259 1.24 5.06 -16.28
N LEU A 260 2.06 4.04 -16.47
CA LEU A 260 2.08 2.82 -15.66
C LEU A 260 3.47 2.56 -15.10
N ASP A 261 3.54 1.87 -13.97
CA ASP A 261 4.80 1.38 -13.42
C ASP A 261 5.14 0.03 -14.11
N VAL A 262 6.42 -0.20 -14.37
CA VAL A 262 6.97 -1.43 -14.94
C VAL A 262 8.07 -1.97 -14.02
N ILE A 263 7.98 -3.23 -13.62
CA ILE A 263 9.02 -3.91 -12.85
C ILE A 263 10.07 -4.55 -13.75
N ASP A 264 11.34 -4.51 -13.35
CA ASP A 264 12.44 -5.20 -14.01
C ASP A 264 12.40 -6.72 -13.76
N GLY A 265 11.41 -7.40 -14.32
CA GLY A 265 11.23 -8.84 -14.17
C GLY A 265 9.77 -9.27 -14.28
N PRO A 266 9.46 -10.50 -13.86
CA PRO A 266 8.08 -10.92 -13.64
C PRO A 266 7.51 -10.26 -12.38
N ILE A 267 6.18 -10.24 -12.25
CA ILE A 267 5.50 -9.73 -11.04
C ILE A 267 5.71 -10.69 -9.88
N THR A 268 5.54 -11.99 -10.09
CA THR A 268 5.91 -13.02 -9.10
C THR A 268 6.81 -14.07 -9.74
N ALA A 269 7.67 -14.70 -8.93
CA ALA A 269 8.63 -15.70 -9.41
C ALA A 269 8.02 -17.09 -9.72
N GLY A 270 6.70 -17.25 -9.56
CA GLY A 270 6.00 -18.54 -9.72
C GLY A 270 5.38 -18.75 -11.09
N ASN A 271 5.08 -20.02 -11.41
CA ASN A 271 4.27 -20.36 -12.59
C ASN A 271 2.88 -19.72 -12.46
N GLY A 272 2.40 -19.12 -13.55
CA GLY A 272 1.13 -18.41 -13.57
C GLY A 272 1.18 -17.04 -12.88
N SER A 273 2.33 -16.36 -12.83
CA SER A 273 2.38 -14.91 -12.52
C SER A 273 1.51 -14.12 -13.51
N PRO A 274 0.74 -13.12 -13.06
CA PRO A 274 0.09 -12.22 -14.00
C PRO A 274 1.13 -11.36 -14.73
N ASP A 275 0.76 -10.87 -15.91
CA ASP A 275 1.53 -9.90 -16.68
C ASP A 275 1.32 -8.46 -16.15
N MET A 276 0.19 -8.22 -15.48
CA MET A 276 -0.20 -6.93 -14.92
C MET A 276 -0.96 -7.09 -13.58
N LEU A 277 -0.63 -6.27 -12.59
CA LEU A 277 -1.50 -6.03 -11.43
C LEU A 277 -2.32 -4.77 -11.70
N ILE A 278 -3.64 -4.86 -11.59
CA ILE A 278 -4.58 -3.74 -11.62
C ILE A 278 -4.75 -3.28 -10.18
N GLY A 279 -4.05 -2.21 -9.81
CA GLY A 279 -3.90 -1.77 -8.43
C GLY A 279 -5.03 -0.86 -7.92
N ALA A 280 -4.87 -0.42 -6.67
CA ALA A 280 -5.79 0.50 -6.01
C ALA A 280 -5.95 1.85 -6.74
N ASP A 281 -4.94 2.29 -7.50
CA ASP A 281 -5.00 3.49 -8.35
C ASP A 281 -6.05 3.40 -9.47
N TYR A 282 -6.30 2.21 -10.01
CA TYR A 282 -7.43 1.97 -10.92
C TYR A 282 -8.71 1.70 -10.14
N MET A 283 -8.66 0.83 -9.13
CA MET A 283 -9.84 0.38 -8.40
C MET A 283 -10.51 1.52 -7.62
N LEU A 284 -9.78 2.53 -7.13
CA LEU A 284 -10.36 3.72 -6.49
C LEU A 284 -11.17 4.60 -7.45
N ALA A 285 -10.86 4.53 -8.74
CA ALA A 285 -11.56 5.30 -9.76
C ALA A 285 -12.83 4.58 -10.26
N HIS A 286 -13.10 3.36 -9.79
CA HIS A 286 -14.16 2.50 -10.30
C HIS A 286 -14.97 1.86 -9.17
N HIS A 287 -16.23 1.53 -9.47
CA HIS A 287 -17.05 0.61 -8.70
C HIS A 287 -17.05 -0.71 -9.45
N ILE A 288 -16.56 -1.79 -8.82
CA ILE A 288 -16.29 -3.06 -9.49
C ILE A 288 -17.05 -4.18 -8.77
N TYR A 289 -17.77 -5.02 -9.51
CA TYR A 289 -18.40 -6.24 -9.01
C TYR A 289 -17.86 -7.46 -9.75
N VAL A 290 -17.34 -8.42 -9.00
CA VAL A 290 -16.78 -9.67 -9.52
C VAL A 290 -17.83 -10.77 -9.35
N ALA A 291 -18.57 -11.05 -10.43
CA ALA A 291 -19.61 -12.07 -10.49
C ALA A 291 -19.02 -13.43 -10.89
N ARG A 292 -18.55 -14.20 -9.91
CA ARG A 292 -17.87 -15.49 -10.15
C ARG A 292 -18.82 -16.50 -10.78
N SER A 293 -20.07 -16.52 -10.33
CA SER A 293 -21.10 -17.41 -10.86
C SER A 293 -21.42 -17.18 -12.35
N GLN A 294 -21.08 -16.00 -12.88
CA GLN A 294 -21.30 -15.61 -14.27
C GLN A 294 -20.01 -15.53 -15.10
N HIS A 295 -18.84 -15.78 -14.48
CA HIS A 295 -17.53 -15.54 -15.10
C HIS A 295 -17.41 -14.14 -15.71
N ARG A 296 -17.89 -13.12 -14.99
CA ARG A 296 -17.95 -11.74 -15.48
C ARG A 296 -17.66 -10.73 -14.39
N ILE A 297 -17.05 -9.63 -14.78
CA ILE A 297 -16.88 -8.43 -13.96
C ILE A 297 -17.76 -7.32 -14.54
N TYR A 298 -18.48 -6.62 -13.67
CA TYR A 298 -19.26 -5.42 -13.98
C TYR A 298 -18.61 -4.22 -13.32
N PHE A 299 -18.46 -3.11 -14.02
CA PHE A 299 -17.85 -1.93 -13.40
C PHE A 299 -18.30 -0.61 -14.02
N THR A 300 -18.24 0.45 -13.22
CA THR A 300 -18.49 1.83 -13.67
C THR A 300 -17.34 2.74 -13.25
N TYR A 301 -17.04 3.75 -14.07
CA TYR A 301 -16.15 4.83 -13.66
C TYR A 301 -16.85 5.73 -12.63
N SER A 302 -16.24 5.86 -11.45
CA SER A 302 -16.80 6.56 -10.29
C SER A 302 -16.20 7.96 -10.07
N GLY A 303 -15.14 8.31 -10.80
CA GLY A 303 -14.45 9.61 -10.71
C GLY A 303 -13.00 9.49 -10.28
N GLY A 304 -12.30 10.63 -10.15
CA GLY A 304 -10.87 10.66 -9.80
C GLY A 304 -9.96 10.55 -11.02
N LYS A 305 -8.77 9.95 -10.86
CA LYS A 305 -7.85 9.65 -11.95
C LYS A 305 -7.61 8.15 -11.95
N ALA A 306 -7.88 7.48 -13.06
CA ALA A 306 -7.44 6.11 -13.25
C ALA A 306 -5.93 6.13 -13.57
N PHE A 307 -5.17 5.29 -12.86
CA PHE A 307 -3.70 5.20 -12.96
C PHE A 307 -2.97 6.52 -12.62
N ARG A 308 -1.67 6.61 -12.93
CA ARG A 308 -0.80 7.76 -12.64
C ARG A 308 -0.87 8.88 -13.70
N SER A 309 -2.04 9.07 -14.33
CA SER A 309 -2.22 9.96 -15.48
C SER A 309 -1.89 11.44 -15.17
N ALA A 310 -0.98 12.02 -15.95
CA ALA A 310 -0.48 13.41 -15.82
C ALA A 310 -1.34 14.46 -16.56
N GLY A 311 -2.44 14.07 -17.22
CA GLY A 311 -3.29 14.99 -17.94
C GLY A 311 -4.63 14.36 -18.33
N ALA A 312 -5.70 15.15 -18.12
CA ALA A 312 -7.12 14.89 -18.36
C ALA A 312 -7.75 13.67 -17.64
N ALA A 313 -8.99 13.85 -17.19
CA ALA A 313 -9.90 12.75 -16.87
C ALA A 313 -9.90 11.74 -18.04
N PRO A 314 -10.18 10.45 -17.80
CA PRO A 314 -10.34 9.48 -18.89
C PRO A 314 -11.21 10.14 -19.95
N VAL A 315 -10.67 10.26 -21.17
CA VAL A 315 -11.46 10.75 -22.29
C VAL A 315 -12.59 9.75 -22.38
N SER A 316 -13.80 10.18 -22.05
CA SER A 316 -15.01 9.56 -22.54
C SER A 316 -14.92 9.66 -24.06
N ALA A 317 -14.15 8.76 -24.68
CA ALA A 317 -14.59 8.22 -25.94
C ALA A 317 -15.99 7.74 -25.62
N ALA A 318 -16.98 8.31 -26.30
CA ALA A 318 -18.38 7.96 -26.19
C ALA A 318 -18.53 6.44 -26.27
N SER A 319 -18.37 5.78 -25.14
CA SER A 319 -18.55 4.37 -24.94
C SER A 319 -19.85 4.33 -24.19
N VAL A 320 -20.91 4.40 -24.98
CA VAL A 320 -22.09 3.60 -24.68
C VAL A 320 -21.50 2.23 -24.36
N GLY A 321 -21.53 1.81 -23.09
CA GLY A 321 -21.11 0.46 -22.72
C GLY A 321 -21.71 -0.52 -23.72
N ALA A 322 -20.97 -1.57 -24.09
CA ALA A 322 -21.46 -2.54 -25.06
C ALA A 322 -22.92 -2.88 -24.72
N PRO A 323 -23.87 -2.82 -25.67
CA PRO A 323 -25.25 -3.18 -25.41
C PRO A 323 -25.26 -4.52 -24.70
N LEU A 324 -25.98 -4.60 -23.58
CA LEU A 324 -26.12 -5.86 -22.86
C LEU A 324 -26.52 -6.96 -23.87
N PRO A 325 -25.88 -8.14 -23.82
CA PRO A 325 -26.38 -9.29 -24.55
C PRO A 325 -27.90 -9.40 -24.34
N ALA A 326 -28.65 -9.67 -25.41
CA ALA A 326 -30.12 -9.58 -25.40
C ALA A 326 -30.80 -10.49 -24.35
N ASP A 327 -30.05 -11.46 -23.83
CA ASP A 327 -30.41 -12.42 -22.78
C ASP A 327 -30.11 -11.94 -21.35
N ILE A 328 -29.51 -10.75 -21.17
CA ILE A 328 -29.14 -10.22 -19.86
C ILE A 328 -30.03 -9.04 -19.45
N HIS A 329 -30.78 -9.22 -18.37
CA HIS A 329 -31.68 -8.20 -17.83
C HIS A 329 -31.03 -7.39 -16.69
N PRO A 330 -31.28 -6.07 -16.58
CA PRO A 330 -30.74 -5.25 -15.49
C PRO A 330 -31.37 -5.61 -14.14
N VAL A 331 -30.56 -5.68 -13.09
CA VAL A 331 -31.03 -5.89 -11.71
C VAL A 331 -31.59 -4.59 -11.14
N ALA A 332 -32.69 -4.66 -10.40
CA ALA A 332 -33.24 -3.50 -9.68
C ALA A 332 -32.18 -2.92 -8.71
N PRO A 333 -32.09 -1.58 -8.55
CA PRO A 333 -31.11 -0.98 -7.66
C PRO A 333 -31.25 -1.51 -6.24
N VAL A 334 -30.19 -2.11 -5.68
CA VAL A 334 -30.12 -2.31 -4.23
C VAL A 334 -29.96 -0.93 -3.60
N THR A 335 -30.88 -0.56 -2.72
CA THR A 335 -30.93 0.76 -2.09
C THR A 335 -29.76 0.92 -1.10
N ASN A 336 -28.56 1.25 -1.59
CA ASN A 336 -27.44 1.70 -0.76
C ASN A 336 -26.48 2.68 -1.46
N THR A 337 -26.81 3.17 -2.66
CA THR A 337 -26.01 4.17 -3.41
C THR A 337 -26.41 5.62 -3.10
N THR A 338 -26.71 5.92 -1.84
CA THR A 338 -26.99 7.30 -1.43
C THR A 338 -25.72 7.99 -0.95
N ALA A 339 -25.63 9.30 -1.16
CA ALA A 339 -24.62 10.15 -0.53
C ALA A 339 -24.43 9.78 0.96
N PRO A 340 -23.21 9.85 1.51
CA PRO A 340 -22.94 9.46 2.88
C PRO A 340 -23.87 10.17 3.86
N LYS A 341 -24.38 9.41 4.82
CA LYS A 341 -25.37 9.85 5.83
C LYS A 341 -24.82 9.76 7.24
N THR A 342 -23.91 8.82 7.50
CA THR A 342 -23.31 8.62 8.82
C THR A 342 -21.93 9.24 8.92
N ALA A 343 -21.49 9.54 10.15
CA ALA A 343 -20.16 10.09 10.40
C ALA A 343 -19.05 9.19 9.83
N ASP A 344 -19.17 7.86 10.03
CA ASP A 344 -18.20 6.89 9.52
C ASP A 344 -18.18 6.85 7.98
N GLU A 345 -19.32 6.97 7.30
CA GLU A 345 -19.37 7.02 5.84
C GLU A 345 -18.67 8.27 5.29
N PHE A 346 -18.87 9.44 5.92
CA PHE A 346 -18.11 10.63 5.58
C PHE A 346 -16.61 10.44 5.79
N ALA A 347 -16.19 9.88 6.92
CA ALA A 347 -14.78 9.64 7.21
C ALA A 347 -14.13 8.65 6.23
N ARG A 348 -14.82 7.55 5.87
CA ARG A 348 -14.31 6.59 4.88
C ARG A 348 -14.19 7.21 3.49
N ARG A 349 -15.17 8.03 3.07
CA ARG A 349 -15.07 8.78 1.81
C ARG A 349 -13.92 9.79 1.83
N ALA A 350 -13.69 10.45 2.97
CA ALA A 350 -12.55 11.33 3.14
C ALA A 350 -11.21 10.58 2.98
N SER A 351 -11.11 9.36 3.53
CA SER A 351 -9.93 8.51 3.36
C SER A 351 -9.67 8.16 1.89
N ALA A 352 -10.72 7.82 1.12
CA ALA A 352 -10.60 7.60 -0.31
C ALA A 352 -10.18 8.87 -1.07
N ARG A 353 -10.75 10.03 -0.72
CA ARG A 353 -10.37 11.34 -1.28
C ARG A 353 -8.93 11.72 -0.98
N MET A 354 -8.42 11.42 0.22
CA MET A 354 -7.00 11.59 0.55
C MET A 354 -6.11 10.75 -0.36
N ALA A 355 -6.49 9.50 -0.62
CA ALA A 355 -5.77 8.61 -1.54
C ALA A 355 -5.80 9.14 -2.98
N GLN A 356 -6.90 9.76 -3.41
CA GLN A 356 -7.04 10.42 -4.71
C GLN A 356 -6.40 11.83 -4.77
N HIS A 357 -5.72 12.27 -3.70
CA HIS A 357 -5.16 13.62 -3.55
C HIS A 357 -6.18 14.77 -3.55
N ALA A 358 -7.46 14.48 -3.35
CA ALA A 358 -8.54 15.47 -3.18
C ALA A 358 -8.60 15.97 -1.72
N VAL A 359 -7.51 16.60 -1.26
CA VAL A 359 -7.30 16.95 0.16
C VAL A 359 -8.36 17.91 0.70
N ALA A 360 -8.80 18.89 -0.09
CA ALA A 360 -9.84 19.84 0.33
C ALA A 360 -11.19 19.14 0.57
N ASP A 361 -11.57 18.24 -0.34
CA ASP A 361 -12.82 17.47 -0.24
C ASP A 361 -12.78 16.47 0.93
N ALA A 362 -11.60 15.93 1.25
CA ALA A 362 -11.40 15.10 2.43
C ALA A 362 -11.58 15.89 3.73
N ILE A 363 -11.03 17.12 3.82
CA ILE A 363 -11.21 18.00 4.98
C ILE A 363 -12.70 18.34 5.17
N ALA A 364 -13.43 18.60 4.09
CA ALA A 364 -14.87 18.88 4.15
C ALA A 364 -15.65 17.69 4.71
N ASP A 365 -15.37 16.47 4.21
CA ASP A 365 -16.00 15.25 4.71
C ASP A 365 -15.69 14.98 6.18
N LEU A 366 -14.43 15.12 6.60
CA LEU A 366 -14.04 14.92 8.00
C LEU A 366 -14.65 15.97 8.92
N THR A 367 -14.82 17.19 8.43
CA THR A 367 -15.54 18.22 9.18
C THR A 367 -17.00 17.83 9.39
N GLN A 368 -17.66 17.29 8.36
CA GLN A 368 -19.02 16.76 8.49
C GLN A 368 -19.09 15.55 9.43
N ALA A 369 -18.11 14.64 9.37
CA ALA A 369 -18.02 13.50 10.28
C ALA A 369 -17.90 13.97 11.75
N ILE A 370 -17.04 14.95 12.01
CA ILE A 370 -16.87 15.57 13.34
C ILE A 370 -18.15 16.29 13.80
N THR A 371 -18.87 16.97 12.91
CA THR A 371 -20.17 17.57 13.26
C THR A 371 -21.18 16.52 13.70
N LEU A 372 -21.17 15.34 13.08
CA LEU A 372 -22.12 14.25 13.39
C LEU A 372 -21.72 13.45 14.65
N ALA A 373 -20.42 13.32 14.93
CA ALA A 373 -19.93 12.64 16.14
C ALA A 373 -18.64 13.32 16.67
N PRO A 374 -18.78 14.40 17.46
CA PRO A 374 -17.69 15.29 17.85
C PRO A 374 -16.69 14.68 18.85
N ASP A 375 -17.04 13.56 19.49
CA ASP A 375 -16.15 12.91 20.46
C ASP A 375 -15.33 11.76 19.83
N THR A 376 -15.37 11.62 18.49
CA THR A 376 -14.67 10.54 17.79
C THR A 376 -13.25 10.94 17.40
N ALA A 377 -12.27 10.48 18.18
CA ALA A 377 -10.85 10.80 18.01
C ALA A 377 -10.30 10.55 16.59
N ASP A 378 -10.73 9.47 15.93
CA ASP A 378 -10.21 9.09 14.60
C ASP A 378 -10.48 10.15 13.53
N TYR A 379 -11.61 10.88 13.59
CA TYR A 379 -11.91 11.89 12.59
C TYR A 379 -10.99 13.12 12.71
N TYR A 380 -10.66 13.53 13.93
CA TYR A 380 -9.70 14.59 14.18
C TYR A 380 -8.29 14.15 13.75
N ARG A 381 -7.93 12.88 13.99
CA ARG A 381 -6.65 12.30 13.53
C ARG A 381 -6.53 12.39 12.01
N ASP A 382 -7.54 11.92 11.29
CA ASP A 382 -7.55 11.92 9.83
C ASP A 382 -7.56 13.35 9.27
N ARG A 383 -8.26 14.28 9.93
CA ARG A 383 -8.31 15.69 9.50
C ARG A 383 -6.99 16.41 9.79
N ALA A 384 -6.32 16.10 10.89
CA ALA A 384 -4.98 16.58 11.15
C ALA A 384 -3.99 16.16 10.05
N LEU A 385 -4.06 14.90 9.59
CA LEU A 385 -3.24 14.43 8.48
C LEU A 385 -3.54 15.16 7.16
N ALA A 386 -4.82 15.44 6.88
CA ALA A 386 -5.23 16.23 5.73
C ALA A 386 -4.74 17.69 5.81
N TYR A 387 -4.79 18.31 7.00
CA TYR A 387 -4.22 19.63 7.25
C TYR A 387 -2.70 19.64 7.10
N GLN A 388 -1.99 18.61 7.54
CA GLN A 388 -0.55 18.50 7.30
C GLN A 388 -0.22 18.42 5.82
N THR A 389 -0.97 17.62 5.07
CA THR A 389 -0.78 17.44 3.62
C THR A 389 -1.02 18.75 2.86
N SER A 390 -1.98 19.57 3.30
CA SER A 390 -2.27 20.89 2.73
C SER A 390 -1.43 22.04 3.33
N GLY A 391 -0.50 21.75 4.25
CA GLY A 391 0.37 22.75 4.87
C GLY A 391 -0.27 23.60 5.98
N GLN A 392 -1.51 23.31 6.38
CA GLN A 392 -2.27 24.00 7.41
C GLN A 392 -1.86 23.55 8.83
N ARG A 393 -0.59 23.78 9.18
CA ARG A 393 0.05 23.23 10.40
C ARG A 393 -0.64 23.62 11.70
N GLY A 394 -1.14 24.86 11.80
CA GLY A 394 -1.83 25.33 13.00
C GLY A 394 -3.10 24.54 13.28
N LEU A 395 -3.90 24.28 12.24
CA LEU A 395 -5.13 23.47 12.36
C LEU A 395 -4.82 22.00 12.65
N ALA A 396 -3.78 21.45 12.00
CA ALA A 396 -3.31 20.10 12.31
C ALA A 396 -2.92 19.95 13.79
N ARG A 397 -2.22 20.93 14.36
CA ARG A 397 -1.83 20.93 15.77
C ARG A 397 -3.05 20.90 16.69
N THR A 398 -4.05 21.74 16.42
CA THR A 398 -5.29 21.78 17.21
C THR A 398 -5.99 20.42 17.23
N ASP A 399 -6.15 19.78 16.06
CA ASP A 399 -6.79 18.47 15.97
C ASP A 399 -5.96 17.39 16.69
N ILE A 400 -4.62 17.41 16.56
CA ILE A 400 -3.73 16.47 17.28
C ILE A 400 -3.84 16.66 18.80
N GLU A 401 -3.90 17.90 19.28
CA GLU A 401 -4.06 18.20 20.70
C GLU A 401 -5.38 17.66 21.24
N HIS A 402 -6.46 17.80 20.47
CA HIS A 402 -7.76 17.24 20.83
C HIS A 402 -7.70 15.69 20.90
N VAL A 403 -7.12 15.04 19.89
CA VAL A 403 -6.99 13.57 19.91
C VAL A 403 -6.16 13.10 21.10
N LEU A 404 -5.07 13.78 21.44
CA LEU A 404 -4.21 13.40 22.56
C LEU A 404 -4.83 13.72 23.93
N GLN A 405 -5.90 14.52 24.01
CA GLN A 405 -6.73 14.63 25.22
C GLN A 405 -7.59 13.37 25.41
N LEU A 406 -8.12 12.80 24.32
CA LEU A 406 -8.94 11.60 24.34
C LEU A 406 -8.10 10.31 24.42
N THR A 407 -6.95 10.30 23.74
CA THR A 407 -6.04 9.16 23.57
C THR A 407 -4.60 9.57 23.86
N PRO A 408 -4.22 9.75 25.14
CA PRO A 408 -2.92 10.30 25.53
C PRO A 408 -1.72 9.41 25.17
N THR A 409 -1.97 8.17 24.78
CA THR A 409 -0.96 7.16 24.45
C THR A 409 -0.89 6.83 22.96
N ASP A 410 -1.37 7.70 22.06
CA ASP A 410 -1.15 7.50 20.63
C ASP A 410 0.31 7.83 20.25
N GLY A 411 1.14 6.80 20.11
CA GLY A 411 2.57 6.95 19.81
C GLY A 411 2.85 7.67 18.48
N ALA A 412 2.00 7.47 17.46
CA ALA A 412 2.17 8.10 16.15
C ALA A 412 1.88 9.60 16.23
N LEU A 413 0.82 10.00 16.93
CA LEU A 413 0.46 11.40 17.12
C LEU A 413 1.41 12.12 18.08
N LEU A 414 1.88 11.46 19.13
CA LEU A 414 2.93 11.99 20.01
C LEU A 414 4.20 12.31 19.20
N ARG A 415 4.65 11.38 18.34
CA ARG A 415 5.79 11.60 17.45
C ARG A 415 5.57 12.79 16.51
N ILE A 416 4.38 12.92 15.95
CA ILE A 416 4.03 14.03 15.06
C ILE A 416 4.01 15.36 15.82
N ARG A 417 3.41 15.41 17.01
CA ARG A 417 3.39 16.61 17.87
C ARG A 417 4.80 17.02 18.28
N ALA A 418 5.67 16.06 18.59
CA ALA A 418 7.07 16.31 18.87
C ALA A 418 7.78 17.05 17.71
N ILE A 419 7.53 16.63 16.46
CA ILE A 419 8.11 17.29 15.28
C ILE A 419 7.57 18.71 15.13
N LEU A 420 6.28 18.94 15.39
CA LEU A 420 5.67 20.28 15.33
C LEU A 420 6.27 21.20 16.40
N ARG A 421 6.30 20.76 17.66
CA ARG A 421 6.91 21.51 18.78
C ARG A 421 8.39 21.83 18.55
N LEU A 422 9.14 20.87 17.99
CA LEU A 422 10.55 21.09 17.66
C LEU A 422 10.73 22.23 16.63
N ARG A 423 9.85 22.33 15.63
CA ARG A 423 9.87 23.41 14.64
C ARG A 423 9.45 24.76 15.22
N GLU A 424 8.58 24.74 16.22
CA GLU A 424 8.13 25.91 16.97
C GLU A 424 9.17 26.37 18.02
N GLY A 425 10.24 25.61 18.22
CA GLY A 425 11.30 25.91 19.19
C GLY A 425 11.08 25.33 20.59
N ASP A 426 9.96 24.66 20.84
CA ASP A 426 9.68 23.94 22.09
C ASP A 426 10.44 22.60 22.13
N ARG A 427 11.76 22.68 22.35
CA ARG A 427 12.63 21.49 22.42
C ARG A 427 12.27 20.57 23.60
N ALA A 428 11.85 21.15 24.74
CA ALA A 428 11.54 20.38 25.95
C ALA A 428 10.25 19.58 25.79
N GLY A 429 9.17 20.22 25.33
CA GLY A 429 7.91 19.52 25.04
C GLY A 429 8.04 18.52 23.90
N ALA A 430 8.86 18.84 22.89
CA ALA A 430 9.15 17.91 21.81
C ALA A 430 9.90 16.65 22.26
N LEU A 431 10.88 16.78 23.17
CA LEU A 431 11.55 15.63 23.75
C LEU A 431 10.58 14.80 24.59
N ALA A 432 9.78 15.43 25.46
CA ALA A 432 8.79 14.73 26.28
C ALA A 432 7.82 13.89 25.43
N ASP A 433 7.36 14.45 24.31
CA ASP A 433 6.51 13.75 23.35
C ASP A 433 7.23 12.61 22.63
N ALA A 434 8.49 12.81 22.22
CA ALA A 434 9.27 11.75 21.59
C ALA A 434 9.50 10.55 22.54
N GLU A 435 9.71 10.82 23.83
CA GLU A 435 9.82 9.78 24.85
C GLU A 435 8.49 9.09 25.14
N ALA A 436 7.39 9.84 25.17
CA ALA A 436 6.05 9.27 25.32
C ALA A 436 5.71 8.39 24.10
N ALA A 437 6.05 8.83 22.90
CA ALA A 437 5.89 8.04 21.68
C ALA A 437 6.68 6.72 21.76
N ALA A 438 7.93 6.77 22.23
CA ALA A 438 8.76 5.58 22.42
C ALA A 438 8.16 4.59 23.45
N ARG A 439 7.48 5.07 24.49
CA ARG A 439 6.79 4.21 25.48
C ARG A 439 5.50 3.62 24.93
N ALA A 440 4.78 4.37 24.12
CA ALA A 440 3.47 3.99 23.60
C ALA A 440 3.52 3.11 22.34
N THR A 441 4.66 3.07 21.66
CA THR A 441 4.84 2.28 20.43
C THR A 441 5.33 0.88 20.76
N PRO A 442 4.81 -0.19 20.13
CA PRO A 442 5.35 -1.54 20.30
C PRO A 442 6.83 -1.64 19.93
N ALA A 443 7.64 -2.31 20.77
CA ALA A 443 9.09 -2.37 20.61
C ALA A 443 9.57 -3.00 19.29
N THR A 444 8.76 -3.87 18.69
CA THR A 444 9.04 -4.53 17.40
C THR A 444 8.53 -3.72 16.20
N SER A 445 7.80 -2.62 16.40
CA SER A 445 7.21 -1.84 15.30
C SER A 445 8.25 -1.07 14.50
N LEU A 446 8.05 -1.03 13.18
CA LEU A 446 8.83 -0.16 12.27
C LEU A 446 8.69 1.33 12.61
N ASP A 447 7.63 1.73 13.32
CA ASP A 447 7.42 3.11 13.78
C ASP A 447 8.45 3.57 14.83
N MET A 448 9.22 2.63 15.42
CA MET A 448 10.35 2.97 16.27
C MET A 448 11.49 3.65 15.50
N VAL A 449 11.61 3.44 14.18
CA VAL A 449 12.68 4.05 13.38
C VAL A 449 12.61 5.58 13.38
N PRO A 450 11.48 6.22 13.00
CA PRO A 450 11.39 7.68 13.06
C PRO A 450 11.46 8.22 14.49
N ILE A 451 11.03 7.47 15.52
CA ILE A 451 11.17 7.85 16.94
C ILE A 451 12.65 7.84 17.36
N ALA A 452 13.39 6.79 17.02
CA ALA A 452 14.82 6.66 17.29
C ALA A 452 15.63 7.80 16.67
N ASN A 453 15.34 8.13 15.40
CA ASN A 453 15.94 9.27 14.71
C ASN A 453 15.59 10.61 15.38
N LEU A 454 14.38 10.75 15.90
CA LEU A 454 13.96 11.96 16.60
C LEU A 454 14.68 12.11 17.95
N LEU A 455 14.80 11.04 18.74
CA LEU A 455 15.57 11.04 20.00
C LEU A 455 17.05 11.38 19.77
N ALA A 456 17.64 10.92 18.68
CA ALA A 456 19.01 11.30 18.32
C ALA A 456 19.19 12.82 18.10
N ARG A 457 18.16 13.52 17.58
CA ARG A 457 18.18 14.99 17.46
C ARG A 457 18.08 15.72 18.81
N PHE A 458 17.70 15.01 19.87
CA PHE A 458 17.68 15.47 21.24
C PHE A 458 18.89 15.02 22.06
N ASP A 459 20.00 14.69 21.38
CA ASP A 459 21.25 14.26 22.01
C ASP A 459 21.09 12.95 22.81
N GLN A 460 20.11 12.12 22.43
CA GLN A 460 19.88 10.78 23.01
C GLN A 460 20.07 9.64 21.98
N PRO A 461 21.19 9.58 21.24
CA PRO A 461 21.39 8.55 20.23
C PRO A 461 21.50 7.14 20.82
N ALA A 462 22.04 6.99 22.04
CA ALA A 462 22.11 5.69 22.71
C ALA A 462 20.71 5.07 22.91
N ARG A 463 19.71 5.88 23.28
CA ARG A 463 18.31 5.44 23.37
C ARG A 463 17.75 5.11 21.99
N GLY A 464 18.00 5.94 20.99
CA GLY A 464 17.60 5.65 19.62
C GLY A 464 18.14 4.31 19.11
N ILE A 465 19.43 4.04 19.32
CA ILE A 465 20.09 2.78 18.96
C ILE A 465 19.45 1.59 19.69
N ALA A 466 19.18 1.74 20.99
CA ALA A 466 18.54 0.69 21.80
C ALA A 466 17.14 0.33 21.29
N LEU A 467 16.34 1.33 20.86
CA LEU A 467 15.01 1.10 20.28
C LEU A 467 15.05 0.26 19.00
N LEU A 468 16.13 0.35 18.21
CA LEU A 468 16.24 -0.39 16.95
C LEU A 468 16.62 -1.87 17.14
N GLY A 469 17.10 -2.27 18.33
CA GLY A 469 17.50 -3.65 18.61
C GLY A 469 16.36 -4.66 18.42
N PRO A 470 15.23 -4.53 19.16
CA PRO A 470 14.09 -5.43 19.03
C PRO A 470 13.46 -5.41 17.63
N VAL A 471 13.38 -4.24 16.99
CA VAL A 471 12.89 -4.10 15.60
C VAL A 471 13.75 -4.92 14.65
N ILE A 472 15.08 -4.76 14.69
CA ILE A 472 15.96 -5.54 13.82
C ILE A 472 15.81 -7.03 14.09
N ALA A 473 15.68 -7.45 15.35
CA ALA A 473 15.50 -8.86 15.70
C ALA A 473 14.19 -9.46 15.14
N SER A 474 13.08 -8.71 15.09
CA SER A 474 11.80 -9.18 14.56
C SER A 474 11.67 -9.09 13.03
N HIS A 475 12.61 -8.42 12.36
CA HIS A 475 12.57 -8.14 10.92
C HIS A 475 13.77 -8.76 10.15
N GLN A 476 14.34 -9.89 10.61
CA GLN A 476 15.50 -10.54 9.93
C GLN A 476 15.18 -11.02 8.49
N GLU A 477 13.94 -11.37 8.25
CA GLU A 477 13.42 -11.85 6.96
C GLU A 477 12.67 -10.77 6.18
N ASP A 478 12.88 -9.51 6.58
CA ASP A 478 12.20 -8.34 6.07
C ASP A 478 12.98 -7.61 4.97
N SER A 479 12.28 -7.11 3.93
CA SER A 479 12.84 -6.21 2.92
C SER A 479 13.17 -4.82 3.50
N ALA A 480 12.64 -4.50 4.69
CA ALA A 480 13.01 -3.36 5.50
C ALA A 480 14.34 -3.56 6.23
N LEU A 481 14.83 -4.80 6.40
CA LEU A 481 16.08 -5.07 7.14
C LEU A 481 17.26 -4.20 6.67
N PRO A 482 17.54 -4.01 5.36
CA PRO A 482 18.64 -3.16 4.93
C PRO A 482 18.47 -1.72 5.40
N ARG A 483 17.24 -1.19 5.38
CA ARG A 483 16.93 0.16 5.89
C ARG A 483 17.07 0.23 7.41
N LEU A 484 16.67 -0.80 8.15
CA LEU A 484 16.82 -0.87 9.60
C LEU A 484 18.29 -0.93 10.03
N LEU A 485 19.09 -1.77 9.36
CA LEU A 485 20.54 -1.85 9.56
C LEU A 485 21.19 -0.51 9.24
N ASN A 486 20.83 0.12 8.12
CA ASN A 486 21.36 1.43 7.78
C ASN A 486 20.96 2.51 8.80
N ALA A 487 19.73 2.51 9.30
CA ALA A 487 19.29 3.45 10.33
C ALA A 487 20.12 3.29 11.61
N ARG A 488 20.40 2.05 12.05
CA ARG A 488 21.26 1.80 13.21
C ARG A 488 22.73 2.18 12.94
N CYS A 489 23.25 1.89 11.74
CA CYS A 489 24.57 2.33 11.30
C CYS A 489 24.68 3.86 11.39
N TRP A 490 23.72 4.58 10.81
CA TRP A 490 23.66 6.04 10.82
C TRP A 490 23.64 6.62 12.23
N LEU A 491 22.79 6.09 13.13
CA LEU A 491 22.72 6.57 14.52
C LEU A 491 24.03 6.35 15.29
N ARG A 492 24.66 5.18 15.11
CA ARG A 492 25.99 4.90 15.68
C ARG A 492 27.06 5.84 15.13
N ALA A 493 27.04 6.07 13.82
CA ALA A 493 27.94 6.98 13.14
C ALA A 493 27.77 8.42 13.67
N GLN A 494 26.56 8.95 13.73
CA GLN A 494 26.29 10.29 14.28
C GLN A 494 26.78 10.44 15.72
N ALA A 495 26.59 9.42 16.54
CA ALA A 495 27.01 9.42 17.94
C ALA A 495 28.51 9.17 18.15
N GLY A 496 29.22 8.66 17.14
CA GLY A 496 30.62 8.26 17.29
C GLY A 496 30.84 7.02 18.16
N VAL A 497 29.83 6.17 18.33
CA VAL A 497 29.90 4.97 19.18
C VAL A 497 29.80 3.69 18.36
N ASP A 498 30.40 2.61 18.85
CA ASP A 498 30.37 1.28 18.23
C ASP A 498 30.69 1.28 16.73
N LEU A 499 31.70 2.05 16.29
CA LEU A 499 31.97 2.29 14.87
C LEU A 499 32.26 1.02 14.06
N ASP A 500 32.81 -0.03 14.69
CA ASP A 500 32.97 -1.34 14.05
C ASP A 500 31.63 -2.05 13.81
N ALA A 501 30.72 -2.01 14.78
CA ALA A 501 29.38 -2.55 14.63
C ALA A 501 28.54 -1.70 13.65
N ALA A 502 28.76 -0.39 13.60
CA ALA A 502 28.17 0.50 12.59
C ALA A 502 28.63 0.10 11.19
N LEU A 503 29.92 -0.14 11.01
CA LEU A 503 30.49 -0.58 9.73
C LEU A 503 29.92 -1.94 9.30
N ASP A 504 29.76 -2.90 10.23
CA ASP A 504 29.10 -4.18 9.96
C ASP A 504 27.65 -3.97 9.48
N ASP A 505 26.85 -3.18 10.20
CA ASP A 505 25.48 -2.88 9.82
C ASP A 505 25.37 -2.27 8.42
N CYS A 506 26.21 -1.27 8.12
CA CYS A 506 26.27 -0.64 6.81
C CYS A 506 26.67 -1.63 5.70
N ASN A 507 27.68 -2.47 5.95
CA ASN A 507 28.11 -3.48 4.98
C ASN A 507 27.03 -4.55 4.74
N ARG A 508 26.32 -4.98 5.79
CA ARG A 508 25.19 -5.90 5.66
C ARG A 508 24.02 -5.27 4.91
N ALA A 509 23.72 -3.99 5.15
CA ALA A 509 22.71 -3.25 4.41
C ALA A 509 23.05 -3.19 2.90
N LEU A 510 24.29 -2.79 2.57
CA LEU A 510 24.80 -2.74 1.19
C LEU A 510 24.80 -4.12 0.52
N LYS A 511 25.21 -5.18 1.24
CA LYS A 511 25.20 -6.55 0.72
C LYS A 511 23.79 -7.03 0.36
N ARG A 512 22.77 -6.57 1.09
CA ARG A 512 21.37 -7.00 0.90
C ARG A 512 20.62 -6.18 -0.16
N ALA A 513 20.78 -4.85 -0.15
CA ALA A 513 20.01 -3.96 -1.03
C ALA A 513 20.82 -3.37 -2.19
N GLY A 514 22.12 -3.67 -2.27
CA GLY A 514 23.03 -3.04 -3.22
C GLY A 514 23.50 -1.65 -2.77
N LYS A 515 24.21 -0.96 -3.66
CA LYS A 515 24.74 0.39 -3.43
C LYS A 515 23.62 1.42 -3.55
N LEU A 516 23.04 1.81 -2.42
CA LEU A 516 22.10 2.93 -2.34
C LEU A 516 22.83 4.18 -1.83
N PRO A 517 22.51 5.39 -2.31
CA PRO A 517 23.26 6.59 -1.93
C PRO A 517 23.27 6.83 -0.42
N MET A 518 22.11 6.68 0.25
CA MET A 518 22.00 6.81 1.71
C MET A 518 22.83 5.77 2.50
N PHE A 519 23.09 4.59 1.92
CA PHE A 519 23.87 3.54 2.59
C PHE A 519 25.37 3.79 2.46
N LEU A 520 25.78 4.25 1.28
CA LEU A 520 27.14 4.72 1.04
C LEU A 520 27.45 5.96 1.90
N ASP A 521 26.51 6.92 1.97
CA ASP A 521 26.63 8.11 2.83
C ASP A 521 26.84 7.74 4.30
N SER A 522 26.03 6.80 4.81
CA SER A 522 26.15 6.30 6.20
C SER A 522 27.49 5.61 6.44
N ARG A 523 27.94 4.76 5.49
CA ARG A 523 29.24 4.09 5.59
C ARG A 523 30.41 5.08 5.50
N GLY A 524 30.30 6.09 4.63
CA GLY A 524 31.28 7.16 4.49
C GLY A 524 31.47 7.91 5.80
N LEU A 525 30.38 8.22 6.52
CA LEU A 525 30.47 8.87 7.83
C LEU A 525 31.15 7.97 8.87
N VAL A 526 30.85 6.67 8.87
CA VAL A 526 31.54 5.70 9.74
C VAL A 526 33.04 5.68 9.43
N GLN A 527 33.43 5.60 8.15
CA GLN A 527 34.84 5.58 7.75
C GLN A 527 35.57 6.87 8.13
N LEU A 528 34.94 8.02 7.93
CA LEU A 528 35.49 9.32 8.32
C LEU A 528 35.78 9.34 9.83
N ARG A 529 34.82 8.92 10.65
CA ARG A 529 34.98 8.86 12.11
C ARG A 529 35.97 7.82 12.60
N LYS A 530 36.20 6.76 11.81
CA LYS A 530 37.26 5.77 12.07
C LYS A 530 38.65 6.26 11.66
N GLY A 531 38.78 7.48 11.13
CA GLY A 531 40.05 8.02 10.65
C GLY A 531 40.48 7.44 9.29
N ASN A 532 39.53 6.95 8.48
CA ASN A 532 39.78 6.41 7.14
C ASN A 532 39.25 7.35 6.05
N PRO A 533 39.79 8.58 5.90
CA PRO A 533 39.22 9.59 5.00
C PRO A 533 39.26 9.18 3.52
N ALA A 534 40.26 8.39 3.08
CA ALA A 534 40.30 7.88 1.71
C ALA A 534 39.13 6.93 1.41
N ALA A 535 38.79 6.03 2.34
CA ALA A 535 37.63 5.15 2.20
C ALA A 535 36.31 5.94 2.26
N ALA A 536 36.24 6.98 3.12
CA ALA A 536 35.09 7.87 3.19
C ALA A 536 34.84 8.60 1.86
N ILE A 537 35.90 9.17 1.24
CA ILE A 537 35.81 9.84 -0.06
C ILE A 537 35.26 8.88 -1.12
N ALA A 538 35.76 7.64 -1.19
CA ALA A 538 35.29 6.65 -2.16
C ALA A 538 33.79 6.33 -2.00
N ASP A 539 33.29 6.24 -0.76
CA ASP A 539 31.87 6.05 -0.48
C ASP A 539 31.03 7.26 -0.88
N TYR A 540 31.50 8.47 -0.53
CA TYR A 540 30.79 9.70 -0.88
C TYR A 540 30.80 9.97 -2.37
N ASP A 541 31.88 9.67 -3.08
CA ASP A 541 31.95 9.79 -4.54
C ASP A 541 30.94 8.87 -5.20
N ALA A 542 30.87 7.60 -4.78
CA ALA A 542 29.88 6.67 -5.30
C ALA A 542 28.44 7.09 -4.98
N ALA A 543 28.19 7.72 -3.82
CA ALA A 543 26.88 8.27 -3.48
C ALA A 543 26.51 9.48 -4.36
N LEU A 544 27.46 10.39 -4.57
CA LEU A 544 27.28 11.63 -5.32
C LEU A 544 27.22 11.42 -6.83
N GLU A 545 27.81 10.34 -7.35
CA GLU A 545 27.61 9.88 -8.72
C GLU A 545 26.14 9.53 -8.99
N MET A 546 25.46 8.94 -8.00
CA MET A 546 24.04 8.58 -8.09
C MET A 546 23.09 9.74 -7.79
N ASP A 547 23.43 10.59 -6.81
CA ASP A 547 22.66 11.77 -6.44
C ASP A 547 23.60 12.92 -6.05
N PRO A 548 23.89 13.85 -7.00
CA PRO A 548 24.81 14.96 -6.76
C PRO A 548 24.33 15.98 -5.72
N ARG A 549 23.07 15.88 -5.25
CA ARG A 549 22.46 16.86 -4.34
C ARG A 549 22.41 16.39 -2.88
N LEU A 550 23.18 15.35 -2.53
CA LEU A 550 23.28 14.87 -1.15
C LEU A 550 24.18 15.78 -0.31
N ALA A 551 23.56 16.71 0.41
CA ALA A 551 24.27 17.68 1.25
C ALA A 551 25.19 17.00 2.29
N TRP A 552 24.73 15.95 2.96
CA TRP A 552 25.55 15.20 3.93
C TRP A 552 26.75 14.49 3.30
N SER A 553 26.59 13.95 2.09
CA SER A 553 27.70 13.32 1.38
C SER A 553 28.73 14.34 0.89
N LEU A 554 28.28 15.51 0.40
CA LEU A 554 29.17 16.62 0.07
C LEU A 554 29.91 17.12 1.32
N TYR A 555 29.21 17.36 2.41
CA TYR A 555 29.82 17.84 3.65
C TYR A 555 30.85 16.85 4.20
N GLY A 556 30.50 15.56 4.28
CA GLY A 556 31.38 14.50 4.74
C GLY A 556 32.59 14.30 3.83
N ARG A 557 32.41 14.36 2.50
CA ARG A 557 33.52 14.33 1.54
C ARG A 557 34.45 15.52 1.72
N GLY A 558 33.88 16.70 1.97
CA GLY A 558 34.64 17.92 2.24
C GLY A 558 35.54 17.78 3.48
N LEU A 559 34.99 17.26 4.57
CA LEU A 559 35.77 16.95 5.79
C LEU A 559 36.86 15.91 5.53
N ALA A 560 36.54 14.84 4.81
CA ALA A 560 37.50 13.79 4.46
C ALA A 560 38.65 14.32 3.58
N LYS A 561 38.35 15.20 2.61
CA LYS A 561 39.36 15.87 1.77
C LYS A 561 40.26 16.79 2.57
N ILE A 562 39.69 17.58 3.49
CA ILE A 562 40.48 18.43 4.41
C ILE A 562 41.41 17.57 5.27
N ALA A 563 40.94 16.43 5.79
CA ALA A 563 41.76 15.50 6.55
C ALA A 563 42.93 14.88 5.74
N LEU A 564 42.82 14.84 4.41
CA LEU A 564 43.90 14.43 3.50
C LEU A 564 44.74 15.60 2.97
N GLY A 565 44.57 16.81 3.49
CA GLY A 565 45.31 18.01 3.07
C GLY A 565 44.76 18.68 1.79
N GLN A 566 43.65 18.19 1.23
CA GLN A 566 43.01 18.74 0.03
C GLN A 566 42.04 19.88 0.40
N LYS A 567 42.57 20.94 1.04
CA LYS A 567 41.77 21.98 1.70
C LYS A 567 40.80 22.69 0.76
N ASP A 568 41.27 23.18 -0.39
CA ASP A 568 40.44 23.96 -1.33
C ASP A 568 39.29 23.12 -1.89
N ALA A 569 39.58 21.87 -2.28
CA ALA A 569 38.57 20.94 -2.77
C ALA A 569 37.55 20.56 -1.68
N GLY A 570 37.99 20.46 -0.42
CA GLY A 570 37.10 20.15 0.69
C GLY A 570 36.19 21.32 1.09
N GLU A 571 36.70 22.55 1.08
CA GLU A 571 35.87 23.74 1.31
C GLU A 571 34.86 23.98 0.19
N ALA A 572 35.21 23.68 -1.06
CA ALA A 572 34.28 23.72 -2.19
C ALA A 572 33.09 22.75 -1.99
N ASP A 573 33.36 21.53 -1.54
CA ASP A 573 32.32 20.54 -1.24
C ASP A 573 31.43 20.99 -0.07
N LYS A 574 32.02 21.53 1.01
CA LYS A 574 31.27 22.08 2.15
C LYS A 574 30.38 23.26 1.73
N ALA A 575 30.87 24.14 0.86
CA ALA A 575 30.09 25.25 0.33
C ALA A 575 28.89 24.76 -0.52
N ALA A 576 29.11 23.75 -1.37
CA ALA A 576 28.02 23.12 -2.14
C ALA A 576 26.98 22.46 -1.21
N ALA A 577 27.43 21.81 -0.13
CA ALA A 577 26.53 21.24 0.87
C ALA A 577 25.64 22.30 1.54
N VAL A 578 26.23 23.44 1.94
CA VAL A 578 25.50 24.57 2.54
C VAL A 578 24.51 25.19 1.57
N ALA A 579 24.86 25.30 0.29
CA ALA A 579 23.95 25.81 -0.74
C ALA A 579 22.69 24.94 -0.89
N ILE A 580 22.80 23.63 -0.66
CA ILE A 580 21.66 22.69 -0.70
C ILE A 580 20.90 22.69 0.64
N TYR A 581 21.62 22.64 1.76
CA TYR A 581 21.05 22.61 3.09
C TYR A 581 21.79 23.59 4.02
N PRO A 582 21.27 24.82 4.18
CA PRO A 582 21.93 25.85 5.00
C PRO A 582 22.13 25.46 6.48
N GLY A 583 21.29 24.57 7.00
CA GLY A 583 21.37 24.09 8.39
C GLY A 583 22.42 23.01 8.64
N ILE A 584 23.13 22.54 7.61
CA ILE A 584 24.00 21.35 7.72
C ILE A 584 25.14 21.54 8.71
N VAL A 585 25.72 22.74 8.78
CA VAL A 585 26.86 23.03 9.66
C VAL A 585 26.45 22.93 11.13
N GLU A 586 25.28 23.48 11.47
CA GLU A 586 24.77 23.42 12.85
C GLU A 586 24.34 22.01 13.24
N GLU A 587 23.76 21.25 12.30
CA GLU A 587 23.45 19.84 12.52
C GLU A 587 24.74 19.00 12.71
N ALA A 588 25.77 19.23 11.91
CA ALA A 588 27.06 18.56 12.02
C ALA A 588 27.79 18.88 13.34
N LYS A 589 27.76 20.14 13.79
CA LYS A 589 28.27 20.54 15.11
C LYS A 589 27.57 19.77 16.24
N ARG A 590 26.24 19.64 16.19
CA ARG A 590 25.48 18.89 17.20
C ARG A 590 25.91 17.43 17.27
N PHE A 591 26.18 16.83 16.12
CA PHE A 591 26.68 15.47 16.07
C PHE A 591 28.20 15.37 16.28
N HIS A 592 28.92 16.45 16.59
CA HIS A 592 30.39 16.43 16.68
C HIS A 592 31.08 15.89 15.42
N VAL A 593 30.52 16.20 14.25
CA VAL A 593 31.09 15.91 12.92
C VAL A 593 31.67 17.21 12.37
N ILE A 594 32.82 17.60 12.89
CA ILE A 594 33.52 18.85 12.56
C ILE A 594 34.97 18.52 12.11
N PRO A 595 35.68 19.46 11.42
CA PRO A 595 37.02 19.24 10.90
C PRO A 595 38.06 18.75 11.92
#